data_AF-A0A1Y4L3Q0-F1
#
_entry.id   AF-A0A1Y4L3Q0-F1
#
_cell.length_a   1.000
_cell.length_b   1.000
_cell.length_c   1.000
_cell.angle_alpha   90.00
_cell.angle_beta   90.00
_cell.angle_gamma   90.00
#
_symmetry.space_group_name_H-M   'P 1'
#
loop_
_entity.id
_entity.type
_entity.pdbx_description
1 polymer ?
#
loop_
_entity_poly.entity_id
_entity_poly.type
_entity_poly.pdbx_seq_one_letter_code
_entity_poly.pdbx_strand_id
1 'polypeptide(L)'
;MLMRMTSDDPKYIASHLNIFFTQDGEGYVRSGGTDNQDIEMMDWIQAAAKNIRAELCSEDDEGLCDELYDNLQYGVECSEGVIAYLYLAVLQAIEMRGRLKDIEDILGDVYDLDRLRELVQADREGRCVVLPCKLHDKVFFIENGC
;
A
#
# COMPACT_ATOMS: atom_id res chain seq x y z
N MET A 1 19.15 -7.93 2.82
CA MET A 1 18.25 -8.46 1.77
C MET A 1 16.86 -8.75 2.33
N LEU A 2 15.87 -8.01 1.85
CA LEU A 2 14.45 -8.16 2.18
C LEU A 2 13.73 -8.87 1.03
N MET A 3 12.68 -9.60 1.38
CA MET A 3 11.72 -10.15 0.42
C MET A 3 10.56 -9.18 0.27
N ARG A 4 9.96 -9.20 -0.92
CA ARG A 4 8.72 -8.49 -1.22
C ARG A 4 7.64 -8.74 -0.17
N MET A 5 6.86 -7.71 0.14
CA MET A 5 5.74 -7.80 1.08
C MET A 5 4.38 -7.76 0.37
N THR A 6 4.30 -7.10 -0.78
CA THR A 6 3.04 -6.93 -1.53
C THR A 6 2.84 -8.02 -2.57
N SER A 7 1.62 -8.54 -2.66
CA SER A 7 1.21 -9.50 -3.69
C SER A 7 -0.30 -9.54 -3.88
N ASP A 8 -0.74 -9.65 -5.13
CA ASP A 8 -2.15 -9.89 -5.47
C ASP A 8 -2.51 -11.38 -5.40
N ASP A 9 -1.54 -12.27 -5.21
CA ASP A 9 -1.81 -13.68 -4.96
C ASP A 9 -2.40 -13.86 -3.55
N PRO A 10 -3.65 -14.34 -3.42
CA PRO A 10 -4.28 -14.58 -2.12
C PRO A 10 -3.55 -15.64 -1.28
N LYS A 11 -2.73 -16.49 -1.91
CA LYS A 11 -1.95 -17.55 -1.24
C LYS A 11 -0.53 -17.12 -0.87
N TYR A 12 -0.18 -15.85 -1.08
CA TYR A 12 1.15 -15.34 -0.77
C TYR A 12 1.50 -15.50 0.72
N ILE A 13 2.78 -15.73 1.03
CA ILE A 13 3.23 -16.00 2.40
C ILE A 13 2.94 -14.84 3.37
N ALA A 14 2.94 -13.61 2.86
CA ALA A 14 2.55 -12.40 3.59
C ALA A 14 1.09 -11.97 3.30
N SER A 15 0.20 -12.90 2.95
CA SER A 15 -1.20 -12.60 2.59
C SER A 15 -1.96 -11.80 3.65
N HIS A 16 -1.61 -11.95 4.93
CA HIS A 16 -2.16 -11.18 6.05
C HIS A 16 -1.84 -9.68 5.99
N LEU A 17 -0.79 -9.26 5.26
CA LEU A 17 -0.47 -7.85 4.98
C LEU A 17 -1.09 -7.36 3.67
N ASN A 18 -1.83 -8.23 2.97
CA ASN A 18 -2.43 -7.98 1.67
C ASN A 18 -3.97 -8.17 1.73
N ILE A 19 -4.56 -8.03 2.92
CA ILE A 19 -6.00 -8.13 3.13
C ILE A 19 -6.72 -6.97 2.46
N PHE A 20 -6.21 -5.76 2.61
CA PHE A 20 -6.74 -4.57 1.95
C PHE A 20 -5.87 -4.25 0.73
N PHE A 21 -6.48 -4.11 -0.44
CA PHE A 21 -5.75 -3.93 -1.69
C PHE A 21 -6.53 -3.09 -2.69
N THR A 22 -5.84 -2.59 -3.72
CA THR A 22 -6.47 -1.97 -4.88
C THR A 22 -6.50 -2.93 -6.06
N GLN A 23 -7.59 -2.87 -6.82
CA GLN A 23 -7.72 -3.52 -8.12
C GLN A 23 -8.50 -2.59 -9.05
N ASP A 24 -7.97 -2.33 -10.26
CA ASP A 24 -8.60 -1.48 -11.26
C ASP A 24 -8.96 -0.05 -10.78
N GLY A 25 -8.21 0.46 -9.80
CA GLY A 25 -8.43 1.80 -9.21
C GLY A 25 -9.36 1.80 -7.99
N GLU A 26 -10.00 0.68 -7.69
CA GLU A 26 -10.97 0.55 -6.59
C GLU A 26 -10.39 -0.24 -5.41
N GLY A 27 -10.88 0.04 -4.21
CA GLY A 27 -10.46 -0.60 -2.96
C GLY A 27 -11.21 -1.91 -2.70
N TYR A 28 -10.52 -2.94 -2.23
CA TYR A 28 -11.09 -4.25 -1.92
C TYR A 28 -10.58 -4.82 -0.60
N VAL A 29 -11.44 -5.65 0.00
CA VAL A 29 -11.13 -6.47 1.18
C VAL A 29 -11.12 -7.94 0.77
N ARG A 30 -9.95 -8.56 0.88
CA ARG A 30 -9.74 -9.96 0.50
C ARG A 30 -10.54 -10.90 1.38
N SER A 31 -11.32 -11.78 0.75
CA SER A 31 -12.19 -12.75 1.43
C SER A 31 -13.13 -12.14 2.47
N GLY A 32 -13.47 -10.85 2.33
CA GLY A 32 -14.37 -10.14 3.24
C GLY A 32 -15.86 -10.34 2.93
N GLY A 33 -16.18 -10.85 1.74
CA GLY A 33 -17.54 -11.07 1.26
C GLY A 33 -18.07 -12.48 1.53
N THR A 34 -19.25 -12.77 0.98
CA THR A 34 -19.86 -14.11 1.04
C THR A 34 -18.99 -15.15 0.35
N ASP A 35 -18.97 -16.38 0.87
CA ASP A 35 -18.20 -17.50 0.32
C ASP A 35 -16.69 -17.24 0.17
N ASN A 36 -16.12 -16.37 1.01
CA ASN A 36 -14.72 -15.93 0.96
C ASN A 36 -14.34 -15.19 -0.34
N GLN A 37 -15.31 -14.60 -1.02
CA GLN A 37 -15.04 -13.70 -2.15
C GLN A 37 -14.46 -12.38 -1.66
N ASP A 38 -13.62 -11.79 -2.51
CA ASP A 38 -13.18 -10.42 -2.32
C ASP A 38 -14.40 -9.49 -2.52
N ILE A 39 -14.46 -8.43 -1.73
CA ILE A 39 -15.58 -7.49 -1.70
C ILE A 39 -15.03 -6.07 -1.80
N GLU A 40 -15.75 -5.19 -2.49
CA GLU A 40 -15.40 -3.78 -2.57
C GLU A 40 -15.41 -3.16 -1.15
N MET A 41 -14.49 -2.22 -0.91
CA MET A 41 -14.24 -1.64 0.41
C MET A 41 -15.48 -0.96 1.00
N MET A 42 -16.19 -0.11 0.26
CA MET A 42 -17.38 0.58 0.74
C MET A 42 -18.51 -0.41 1.04
N ASP A 43 -18.74 -1.40 0.17
CA ASP A 43 -19.67 -2.50 0.42
C ASP A 43 -19.33 -3.24 1.72
N TRP A 44 -18.04 -3.50 1.96
CA TRP A 44 -17.57 -4.15 3.19
C TRP A 44 -17.78 -3.28 4.43
N ILE A 45 -17.54 -1.97 4.33
CA ILE A 45 -17.77 -1.00 5.42
C ILE A 45 -19.25 -0.92 5.78
N GLN A 46 -20.15 -0.85 4.79
CA GLN A 46 -21.60 -0.86 5.03
C GLN A 46 -22.04 -2.17 5.69
N ALA A 47 -21.52 -3.32 5.22
CA ALA A 47 -21.81 -4.61 5.84
C ALA A 47 -21.31 -4.68 7.29
N ALA A 48 -20.11 -4.18 7.56
CA ALA A 48 -19.54 -4.10 8.91
C ALA A 48 -20.36 -3.16 9.82
N ALA A 49 -20.74 -1.98 9.34
CA ALA A 49 -21.59 -1.02 10.04
C ALA A 49 -22.90 -1.67 10.49
N LYS A 50 -23.59 -2.34 9.57
CA LYS A 50 -24.83 -3.06 9.85
C LYS A 50 -24.65 -4.15 10.91
N ASN A 51 -23.55 -4.90 10.85
CA ASN A 51 -23.27 -5.97 11.81
C ASN A 51 -23.01 -5.45 13.23
N ILE A 52 -22.39 -4.29 13.37
CA ILE A 52 -22.15 -3.65 14.67
C ILE A 52 -23.30 -2.72 15.11
N ARG A 53 -24.35 -2.59 14.29
CA ARG A 53 -25.50 -1.70 14.49
C ARG A 53 -25.13 -0.21 14.51
N ALA A 54 -24.14 0.18 13.70
CA ALA A 54 -23.91 1.58 13.39
C ALA A 54 -25.01 2.08 12.45
N GLU A 55 -25.60 3.22 12.77
CA GLU A 55 -26.61 3.87 11.92
C GLU A 55 -25.90 4.83 10.96
N LEU A 56 -25.80 4.45 9.69
CA LEU A 56 -25.30 5.30 8.60
C LEU A 56 -26.47 5.74 7.73
N CYS A 57 -26.53 7.04 7.42
CA CYS A 57 -27.63 7.69 6.72
C CYS A 57 -27.38 7.84 5.22
N SER A 58 -26.12 7.86 4.79
CA SER A 58 -25.77 8.11 3.39
C SER A 58 -25.99 6.89 2.50
N GLU A 59 -26.53 7.11 1.29
CA GLU A 59 -26.85 6.05 0.32
C GLU A 59 -25.82 5.94 -0.82
N ASP A 60 -24.94 6.94 -0.98
CA ASP A 60 -23.88 7.00 -1.99
C ASP A 60 -22.49 7.11 -1.33
N ASP A 61 -21.44 6.72 -2.07
CA ASP A 61 -20.08 6.62 -1.54
C ASP A 61 -19.49 7.96 -1.11
N GLU A 62 -19.81 9.06 -1.81
CA GLU A 62 -19.30 10.40 -1.48
C GLU A 62 -19.92 10.88 -0.16
N GLY A 63 -21.24 10.78 -0.04
CA GLY A 63 -21.94 11.08 1.22
C GLY A 63 -21.55 10.15 2.36
N LEU A 64 -21.25 8.88 2.09
CA LEU A 64 -20.79 7.92 3.08
C LEU A 64 -19.40 8.29 3.61
N CYS A 65 -18.49 8.75 2.75
CA CYS A 65 -17.19 9.25 3.17
C CYS A 65 -17.33 10.40 4.16
N ASP A 66 -18.11 11.43 3.81
CA ASP A 66 -18.30 12.61 4.65
C ASP A 66 -18.92 12.25 6.00
N GLU A 67 -19.95 11.39 6.01
CA GLU A 67 -20.57 10.89 7.22
C GLU A 67 -19.57 10.14 8.12
N LEU A 68 -18.74 9.26 7.55
CA LEU A 68 -17.72 8.53 8.30
C LEU A 68 -16.67 9.49 8.89
N TYR A 69 -16.26 10.54 8.18
CA TYR A 69 -15.36 11.55 8.72
C TYR A 69 -15.98 12.33 9.89
N ASP A 70 -17.24 12.74 9.77
CA ASP A 70 -17.97 13.42 10.84
C ASP A 70 -18.13 12.52 12.07
N ASN A 71 -18.35 11.23 11.87
CA ASN A 71 -18.53 10.25 12.95
C ASN A 71 -17.27 10.01 13.79
N LEU A 72 -16.08 10.37 13.30
CA LEU A 72 -14.83 10.28 14.08
C LEU A 72 -14.87 11.08 15.38
N GLN A 73 -15.66 12.15 15.44
CA GLN A 73 -15.79 12.99 16.63
C GLN A 73 -16.36 12.21 17.84
N TYR A 74 -17.13 11.15 17.58
CA TYR A 74 -17.72 10.30 18.62
C TYR A 74 -16.74 9.25 19.16
N GLY A 75 -15.58 9.10 18.54
CA GLY A 75 -14.52 8.22 19.01
C GLY A 75 -14.97 6.75 19.11
N VAL A 76 -14.50 6.05 20.13
CA VAL A 76 -14.91 4.65 20.40
C VAL A 76 -16.13 4.55 21.31
N GLU A 77 -16.80 5.68 21.59
CA GLU A 77 -17.94 5.72 22.53
C GLU A 77 -19.25 5.26 21.88
N CYS A 78 -19.33 5.25 20.54
CA CYS A 78 -20.46 4.69 19.78
C CYS A 78 -19.99 3.86 18.58
N SER A 79 -20.92 3.08 18.01
CA SER A 79 -20.67 2.22 16.85
C SER A 79 -20.25 2.99 15.60
N GLU A 80 -20.80 4.19 15.41
CA GLU A 80 -20.54 5.08 14.28
C GLU A 80 -19.08 5.56 14.27
N GLY A 81 -18.56 5.97 15.43
CA GLY A 81 -17.15 6.35 15.53
C GLY A 81 -16.20 5.15 15.43
N VAL A 82 -16.61 3.97 15.91
CA VAL A 82 -15.82 2.73 15.72
C VAL A 82 -15.71 2.35 14.24
N ILE A 83 -16.82 2.38 13.49
CA ILE A 83 -16.77 2.06 12.05
C ILE A 83 -16.01 3.12 11.26
N ALA A 84 -16.10 4.40 11.65
CA ALA A 84 -15.30 5.47 11.07
C ALA A 84 -13.79 5.23 11.22
N TYR A 85 -13.32 4.80 12.39
CA TYR A 85 -11.92 4.40 12.57
C TYR A 85 -11.54 3.17 11.75
N LEU A 86 -12.44 2.19 11.63
CA LEU A 86 -12.18 1.00 10.81
C LEU A 86 -12.04 1.37 9.33
N TYR A 87 -12.91 2.25 8.83
CA TYR A 87 -12.82 2.83 7.49
C TYR A 87 -11.46 3.50 7.25
N LEU A 88 -11.03 4.38 8.17
CA LEU A 88 -9.73 5.03 8.06
C LEU A 88 -8.56 4.03 8.07
N ALA A 89 -8.63 2.99 8.91
CA ALA A 89 -7.60 1.97 8.96
C ALA A 89 -7.51 1.19 7.63
N VAL A 90 -8.66 0.88 7.01
CA VAL A 90 -8.72 0.22 5.70
C VAL A 90 -8.12 1.12 4.62
N LEU A 91 -8.59 2.37 4.52
CA LEU A 91 -8.04 3.35 3.58
C LEU A 91 -6.52 3.49 3.72
N GLN A 92 -6.04 3.64 4.96
CA GLN A 92 -4.61 3.78 5.22
C GLN A 92 -3.85 2.53 4.77
N ALA A 93 -4.37 1.33 5.03
CA ALA A 93 -3.74 0.09 4.60
C ALA A 93 -3.70 -0.05 3.07
N ILE A 94 -4.78 0.29 2.37
CA ILE A 94 -4.85 0.29 0.90
C ILE A 94 -3.79 1.23 0.31
N GLU A 95 -3.76 2.48 0.78
CA GLU A 95 -2.83 3.51 0.28
C GLU A 95 -1.37 3.13 0.55
N MET A 96 -1.04 2.73 1.78
CA MET A 96 0.32 2.33 2.14
C MET A 96 0.77 1.09 1.37
N ARG A 97 -0.11 0.09 1.21
CA ARG A 97 0.19 -1.11 0.42
C ARG A 97 0.39 -0.77 -1.05
N GLY A 98 -0.46 0.07 -1.64
CA GLY A 98 -0.35 0.49 -3.04
C GLY A 98 0.99 1.15 -3.32
N ARG A 99 1.37 2.13 -2.50
CA ARG A 99 2.68 2.79 -2.62
C ARG A 99 3.86 1.83 -2.45
N LEU A 100 3.77 0.88 -1.51
CA LEU A 100 4.83 -0.12 -1.34
C LEU A 100 4.90 -1.05 -2.56
N LYS A 101 3.75 -1.43 -3.13
CA LYS A 101 3.68 -2.28 -4.31
C LYS A 101 4.36 -1.64 -5.50
N ASP A 102 4.09 -0.36 -5.76
CA ASP A 102 4.74 0.38 -6.85
C ASP A 102 6.27 0.42 -6.68
N ILE A 103 6.76 0.61 -5.45
CA ILE A 103 8.19 0.57 -5.15
C ILE A 103 8.75 -0.83 -5.38
N GLU A 104 8.08 -1.88 -4.89
CA GLU A 104 8.51 -3.26 -5.05
C GLU A 104 8.44 -3.75 -6.51
N ASP A 105 7.55 -3.19 -7.33
CA ASP A 105 7.52 -3.43 -8.78
C ASP A 105 8.76 -2.89 -9.50
N ILE A 106 9.35 -1.81 -8.98
CA ILE A 106 10.63 -1.26 -9.48
C ILE A 106 11.82 -2.07 -8.96
N LEU A 107 11.80 -2.42 -7.67
CA LEU A 107 12.94 -3.07 -7.00
C LEU A 107 13.04 -4.58 -7.26
N GLY A 108 11.91 -5.22 -7.61
CA GLY A 108 11.79 -6.66 -7.78
C GLY A 108 11.52 -7.39 -6.45
N ASP A 109 11.45 -8.72 -6.54
CA ASP A 109 11.01 -9.56 -5.41
C ASP A 109 11.99 -9.62 -4.23
N VAL A 110 13.24 -9.21 -4.48
CA VAL A 110 14.35 -9.29 -3.54
C VAL A 110 15.19 -8.02 -3.68
N TYR A 111 15.30 -7.26 -2.60
CA TYR A 111 16.04 -6.00 -2.61
C TYR A 111 16.83 -5.78 -1.33
N ASP A 112 17.81 -4.88 -1.37
CA ASP A 112 18.65 -4.54 -0.21
C ASP A 112 18.61 -3.05 0.06
N LEU A 113 17.99 -2.67 1.19
CA LEU A 113 17.81 -1.26 1.56
C LEU A 113 19.13 -0.55 1.86
N ASP A 114 20.14 -1.25 2.39
CA ASP A 114 21.45 -0.65 2.63
C ASP A 114 22.11 -0.31 1.30
N ARG A 115 22.03 -1.21 0.32
CA ARG A 115 22.52 -0.95 -1.03
C ARG A 115 21.76 0.18 -1.72
N LEU A 116 20.44 0.21 -1.61
CA LEU A 116 19.63 1.30 -2.18
C LEU A 116 19.97 2.64 -1.55
N ARG A 117 20.19 2.69 -0.24
CA ARG A 117 20.64 3.89 0.47
C ARG A 117 21.99 4.38 -0.04
N GLU A 118 22.96 3.48 -0.26
CA GLU A 118 24.26 3.82 -0.84
C GLU A 118 24.11 4.45 -2.23
N LEU A 119 23.27 3.87 -3.09
CA LEU A 119 23.03 4.36 -4.45
C LEU A 119 22.40 5.74 -4.46
N VAL A 120 21.36 5.95 -3.65
CA VAL A 120 20.70 7.27 -3.51
C VAL A 120 21.66 8.31 -2.96
N GLN A 121 22.53 7.94 -2.01
CA GLN A 121 23.52 8.86 -1.47
C GLN A 121 24.60 9.21 -2.51
N ALA A 122 25.10 8.22 -3.26
CA ALA A 122 26.07 8.44 -4.33
C ALA A 122 25.52 9.36 -5.43
N ASP A 123 24.24 9.20 -5.76
CA ASP A 123 23.54 10.06 -6.73
C ASP A 123 23.44 11.50 -6.24
N ARG A 124 23.00 11.71 -4.99
CA ARG A 124 22.93 13.04 -4.36
C ARG A 124 24.28 13.74 -4.25
N GLU A 125 25.36 12.98 -4.06
CA GLU A 125 26.74 13.49 -4.01
C GLU A 125 27.37 13.69 -5.40
N GLY A 126 26.65 13.39 -6.49
CA GLY A 126 27.16 13.51 -7.86
C GLY A 126 28.24 12.48 -8.22
N ARG A 127 28.31 11.36 -7.48
CA ARG A 127 29.25 10.26 -7.74
C ARG A 127 28.72 9.26 -8.77
N CYS A 128 27.43 9.28 -9.08
CA CYS A 128 26.83 8.47 -10.13
C CYS A 128 27.13 9.07 -11.52
N VAL A 129 27.98 8.39 -12.30
CA VAL A 129 28.33 8.78 -13.67
C VAL A 129 28.01 7.66 -14.66
N VAL A 130 27.18 7.96 -15.66
CA VAL A 130 26.97 7.09 -16.82
C VAL A 130 27.93 7.52 -17.90
N LEU A 131 29.02 6.76 -18.06
CA LEU A 131 29.99 7.02 -19.12
C LEU A 131 29.42 6.51 -20.46
N PRO A 132 29.49 7.30 -21.56
CA PRO A 132 29.11 6.83 -22.88
C PRO A 132 30.17 5.87 -23.40
N CYS A 133 30.15 4.62 -22.93
CA CYS A 133 31.03 3.55 -23.37
C CYS A 133 30.28 2.64 -24.34
N LYS A 134 30.81 2.49 -25.55
CA LYS A 134 30.33 1.52 -26.55
C LYS A 134 31.10 0.21 -26.41
N LEU A 135 30.52 -0.86 -26.97
CA LEU A 135 31.23 -2.10 -27.16
C LEU A 135 32.51 -1.83 -27.96
N HIS A 136 33.66 -2.30 -27.47
CA HIS A 136 35.02 -2.06 -27.98
C HIS A 136 35.68 -0.72 -27.62
N ASP A 137 35.02 0.16 -26.87
CA ASP A 137 35.71 1.35 -26.34
C ASP A 137 36.76 0.96 -25.30
N LYS A 138 37.91 1.63 -25.35
CA LYS A 138 38.96 1.48 -24.34
C LYS A 138 38.60 2.31 -23.11
N VAL A 139 38.33 1.63 -21.99
CA VAL A 139 38.07 2.25 -20.69
C VAL A 139 39.36 2.25 -19.88
N PHE A 140 39.68 3.39 -19.26
CA PHE A 140 40.84 3.55 -18.39
C PHE A 140 40.36 3.78 -16.95
N PHE A 141 40.88 3.01 -16.02
CA PHE A 141 40.64 3.20 -14.59
C PHE A 141 41.79 4.03 -14.00
N ILE A 142 41.45 5.10 -13.29
CA ILE A 142 42.42 5.88 -12.52
C ILE A 142 42.19 5.51 -11.06
N GLU A 143 43.16 4.82 -10.46
CA GLU A 143 43.19 4.64 -9.00
C GLU A 143 43.63 5.96 -8.37
N ASN A 144 42.76 6.56 -7.55
CA ASN A 144 43.19 7.58 -6.61
C ASN A 144 44.00 6.87 -5.53
N GLY A 145 45.33 6.93 -5.64
CA GLY A 145 46.25 6.22 -4.75
C GLY A 145 46.19 6.68 -3.29
N CYS A 146 46.29 5.68 -2.40
CA CYS A 146 46.58 5.68 -0.96
C CYS A 146 45.78 6.62 -0.05
#